data_AF-A0A0C5GKC5-F1
#
_entry.id   AF-A0A0C5GKC5-F1
#
_cell.length_a   1.000
_cell.length_b   1.000
_cell.length_c   1.000
_cell.angle_alpha   90.00
_cell.angle_beta   90.00
_cell.angle_gamma   90.00
#
_symmetry.space_group_name_H-M   'P 1'
#
loop_
_entity.id
_entity.type
_entity.pdbx_description
1 polymer ?
#
loop_
_entity_poly.entity_id
_entity_poly.type
_entity_poly.pdbx_seq_one_letter_code
_entity_poly.pdbx_strand_id
1 'polypeptide(L)'
;MSASSPWLDAETPLSPVYPFNAPGEPITLYNGLVAGPAGTEVPGVVQYDCSPKPGISWRLHTEDYDPTSTDRTELSLLDLGFELPLSGTDVVSGWSNGTSYGDPDAALDRVVVAHWFNLPRWHGSAHLAAHAADGTPRLVSAGRSVYEVDGWRITLDIRPDHEVVFSDVRQADVYVMTHVMEVRRLNGTTFTAAEVTPVLSTLHVGLSFALGRWVAPALPVGLNDQAQAVWGQWRPMLCDPARRISSGWWYPEDQESLADLLACLLPAFGGRRRRRHTSP
;
A
#
# COMPACT_ATOMS: atom_id res chain seq x y z
N MET A 1 33.36 1.68 -27.84
CA MET A 1 32.15 2.00 -27.05
C MET A 1 32.13 1.01 -25.90
N SER A 2 32.51 1.45 -24.70
CA SER A 2 32.48 0.58 -23.51
C SER A 2 31.03 0.37 -23.10
N ALA A 3 30.57 -0.88 -23.07
CA ALA A 3 29.32 -1.22 -22.40
C ALA A 3 29.54 -0.97 -20.90
N SER A 4 28.92 0.07 -20.35
CA SER A 4 28.79 0.24 -18.91
C SER A 4 28.10 -1.02 -18.35
N SER A 5 28.67 -1.60 -17.31
CA SER A 5 28.04 -2.75 -16.65
C SER A 5 26.71 -2.27 -16.06
N PRO A 6 25.56 -2.87 -16.38
CA PRO A 6 24.26 -2.43 -15.88
C PRO A 6 24.13 -2.53 -14.35
N TRP A 7 25.09 -3.19 -13.69
CA TRP A 7 25.24 -3.23 -12.24
C TRP A 7 25.80 -1.95 -11.62
N LEU A 8 26.58 -1.17 -12.37
CA LEU A 8 27.18 0.07 -11.86
C LEU A 8 26.14 1.19 -11.70
N ASP A 9 25.03 1.10 -12.44
CA ASP A 9 23.97 2.11 -12.48
C ASP A 9 22.67 1.63 -11.77
N ALA A 10 22.74 0.53 -11.01
CA ALA A 10 21.59 -0.04 -10.31
C ALA A 10 21.35 0.66 -8.96
N GLU A 11 20.11 1.09 -8.72
CA GLU A 11 19.71 1.78 -7.50
C GLU A 11 19.24 0.80 -6.41
N THR A 12 19.35 1.22 -5.14
CA THR A 12 18.82 0.46 -4.01
C THR A 12 17.29 0.61 -3.97
N PRO A 13 16.52 -0.50 -3.88
CA PRO A 13 15.07 -0.46 -3.88
C PRO A 13 14.50 0.15 -2.59
N LEU A 14 13.30 0.70 -2.70
CA LEU A 14 12.50 1.16 -1.57
C LEU A 14 12.23 -0.01 -0.62
N SER A 15 12.33 0.27 0.68
CA SER A 15 12.01 -0.70 1.72
C SER A 15 10.51 -0.62 2.02
N PRO A 16 9.73 -1.70 1.83
CA PRO A 16 8.32 -1.70 2.19
C PRO A 16 8.15 -1.74 3.71
N VAL A 17 7.07 -1.15 4.21
CA VAL A 17 6.74 -1.20 5.66
C VAL A 17 6.24 -2.58 6.08
N TYR A 18 5.40 -3.21 5.24
CA TYR A 18 5.00 -4.61 5.39
C TYR A 18 5.73 -5.47 4.35
N PRO A 19 6.19 -6.69 4.69
CA PRO A 19 6.92 -7.54 3.76
C PRO A 19 6.07 -7.96 2.55
N PHE A 20 6.73 -8.25 1.43
CA PHE A 20 6.06 -8.84 0.26
C PHE A 20 5.41 -10.18 0.61
N ASN A 21 4.14 -10.34 0.26
CA ASN A 21 3.41 -11.59 0.44
C ASN A 21 3.52 -12.50 -0.79
N ALA A 22 3.31 -13.80 -0.58
CA ALA A 22 3.00 -14.73 -1.65
C ALA A 22 1.56 -14.49 -2.18
N PRO A 23 1.24 -14.96 -3.41
CA PRO A 23 -0.12 -14.92 -3.96
C PRO A 23 -1.21 -15.37 -2.97
N GLY A 24 -2.08 -14.46 -2.54
CA GLY A 24 -3.19 -14.75 -1.64
C GLY A 24 -2.84 -14.88 -0.16
N GLU A 25 -1.55 -14.84 0.19
CA GLU A 25 -1.09 -14.89 1.57
C GLU A 25 -1.46 -13.57 2.29
N PRO A 26 -2.05 -13.63 3.50
CA PRO A 26 -2.39 -12.44 4.26
C PRO A 26 -1.14 -11.69 4.73
N ILE A 27 -1.23 -10.37 4.85
CA ILE A 27 -0.16 -9.53 5.38
C ILE A 27 -0.44 -9.23 6.85
N THR A 28 0.48 -9.58 7.73
CA THR A 28 0.36 -9.26 9.16
C THR A 28 0.55 -7.76 9.38
N LEU A 29 -0.52 -7.09 9.84
CA LEU A 29 -0.51 -5.67 10.20
C LEU A 29 -0.10 -5.47 11.66
N TYR A 30 -0.52 -6.40 12.51
CA TYR A 30 -0.19 -6.43 13.93
C TYR A 30 -0.11 -7.86 14.44
N ASN A 31 0.85 -8.12 15.31
CA ASN A 31 0.95 -9.36 16.07
C ASN A 31 1.55 -9.02 17.43
N GLY A 32 0.71 -8.98 18.47
CA GLY A 32 1.10 -8.48 19.77
C GLY A 32 -0.04 -8.57 20.78
N LEU A 33 0.11 -7.88 21.90
CA LEU A 33 -0.93 -7.84 22.93
C LEU A 33 -2.06 -6.89 22.55
N VAL A 34 -3.29 -7.33 22.72
CA VAL A 34 -4.48 -6.54 22.48
C VAL A 34 -5.30 -6.46 23.75
N ALA A 35 -5.75 -5.26 24.10
CA ALA A 35 -6.66 -5.06 25.21
C ALA A 35 -8.07 -4.86 24.66
N GLY A 36 -9.06 -5.49 25.30
CA GLY A 36 -10.46 -5.11 25.07
C GLY A 36 -11.03 -4.22 26.17
N PRO A 37 -12.34 -3.93 26.10
CA PRO A 37 -12.99 -2.93 26.97
C PRO A 37 -12.86 -3.20 28.48
N ALA A 38 -12.70 -4.46 28.88
CA ALA A 38 -12.52 -4.87 30.27
C ALA A 38 -11.04 -4.84 30.75
N GLY A 39 -10.09 -4.40 29.91
CA GLY A 39 -8.67 -4.28 30.24
C GLY A 39 -7.88 -5.59 30.23
N THR A 40 -8.49 -6.72 29.87
CA THR A 40 -7.78 -7.99 29.72
C THR A 40 -6.92 -7.95 28.46
N GLU A 41 -5.60 -8.07 28.66
CA GLU A 41 -4.62 -8.20 27.60
C GLU A 41 -4.54 -9.65 27.13
N VAL A 42 -4.74 -9.87 25.84
CA VAL A 42 -4.61 -11.18 25.21
C VAL A 42 -3.74 -11.05 23.97
N PRO A 43 -2.95 -12.07 23.59
CA PRO A 43 -2.25 -12.02 22.31
C PRO A 43 -3.28 -12.03 21.17
N GLY A 44 -3.04 -11.20 20.16
CA GLY A 44 -3.92 -11.07 19.01
C GLY A 44 -3.15 -10.71 17.75
N VAL A 45 -3.74 -11.09 16.62
CA VAL A 45 -3.21 -10.81 15.29
C VAL A 45 -4.25 -10.02 14.50
N VAL A 46 -3.79 -9.00 13.79
CA VAL A 46 -4.57 -8.27 12.78
C VAL A 46 -3.86 -8.46 11.45
N GLN A 47 -4.62 -8.86 10.43
CA GLN A 47 -4.09 -9.16 9.11
C GLN A 47 -4.88 -8.45 8.02
N TYR A 48 -4.20 -8.14 6.93
CA TYR A 48 -4.82 -7.75 5.67
C TYR A 48 -4.99 -8.99 4.80
N ASP A 49 -6.22 -9.45 4.67
CA ASP A 49 -6.55 -10.63 3.89
C ASP A 49 -6.31 -10.36 2.40
N CYS A 50 -5.69 -11.32 1.72
CA CYS A 50 -5.40 -11.24 0.29
C CYS A 50 -6.16 -12.32 -0.52
N SER A 51 -7.12 -13.00 0.11
CA SER A 51 -8.01 -13.99 -0.50
C SER A 51 -9.19 -14.28 0.43
N PRO A 52 -10.41 -14.51 -0.08
CA PRO A 52 -10.84 -14.33 -1.48
C PRO A 52 -11.05 -12.86 -1.86
N LYS A 53 -11.13 -11.96 -0.89
CA LYS A 53 -11.27 -10.50 -1.10
C LYS A 53 -10.36 -9.74 -0.14
N PRO A 54 -9.92 -8.52 -0.51
CA PRO A 54 -9.13 -7.68 0.38
C PRO A 54 -9.98 -7.25 1.56
N GLY A 55 -9.45 -7.42 2.76
CA GLY A 55 -10.16 -7.16 3.99
C GLY A 55 -9.20 -7.04 5.16
N ILE A 56 -9.71 -6.60 6.30
CA ILE A 56 -8.96 -6.65 7.55
C ILE A 56 -9.65 -7.66 8.44
N SER A 57 -8.91 -8.70 8.81
CA SER A 57 -9.34 -9.69 9.79
C SER A 57 -8.57 -9.50 11.09
N TRP A 58 -9.21 -9.91 12.18
CA TRP A 58 -8.57 -9.97 13.49
C TRP A 58 -8.88 -11.32 14.13
N ARG A 59 -7.93 -11.79 14.94
CA ARG A 59 -8.08 -13.01 15.73
C ARG A 59 -7.36 -12.88 17.06
N LEU A 60 -7.98 -13.33 18.14
CA LEU A 60 -7.38 -13.47 19.46
C LEU A 60 -6.84 -14.89 19.61
N HIS A 61 -5.68 -15.01 20.25
CA HIS A 61 -5.09 -16.28 20.64
C HIS A 61 -5.49 -16.60 22.09
N THR A 62 -6.76 -16.96 22.28
CA THR A 62 -7.28 -17.41 23.57
C THR A 62 -8.26 -18.57 23.38
N GLU A 63 -8.15 -19.59 24.22
CA GLU A 63 -9.09 -20.70 24.31
C GLU A 63 -10.16 -20.45 25.41
N ASP A 64 -9.87 -19.56 26.35
CA ASP A 64 -10.67 -19.29 27.55
C ASP A 64 -11.31 -17.90 27.48
N TYR A 65 -12.26 -17.70 26.58
CA TYR A 65 -13.03 -16.45 26.53
C TYR A 65 -14.52 -16.66 26.84
N ASP A 66 -15.06 -15.82 27.72
CA ASP A 66 -16.46 -15.84 28.13
C ASP A 66 -17.37 -15.38 26.97
N PRO A 67 -18.18 -16.28 26.39
CA PRO A 67 -19.03 -15.98 25.24
C PRO A 67 -20.15 -14.97 25.55
N THR A 68 -20.35 -14.57 26.81
CA THR A 68 -21.37 -13.58 27.21
C THR A 68 -20.91 -12.13 27.04
N SER A 69 -19.61 -11.89 26.78
CA SER A 69 -19.07 -10.56 26.49
C SER A 69 -19.22 -10.20 25.00
N THR A 70 -20.46 -10.06 24.52
CA THR A 70 -20.79 -9.88 23.09
C THR A 70 -20.72 -8.45 22.54
N ASP A 71 -20.32 -7.44 23.32
CA ASP A 71 -20.32 -6.03 22.87
C ASP A 71 -18.91 -5.46 22.60
N ARG A 72 -17.99 -6.27 22.05
CA ARG A 72 -16.69 -5.74 21.60
C ARG A 72 -16.84 -5.07 20.24
N THR A 73 -16.96 -3.75 20.25
CA THR A 73 -16.97 -2.91 19.03
C THR A 73 -15.57 -2.44 18.63
N GLU A 74 -14.58 -2.53 19.52
CA GLU A 74 -13.22 -2.00 19.32
C GLU A 74 -12.17 -2.89 20.01
N LEU A 75 -10.94 -2.85 19.48
CA LEU A 75 -9.77 -3.56 20.01
C LEU A 75 -8.57 -2.63 20.09
N SER A 76 -7.99 -2.50 21.27
CA SER A 76 -6.84 -1.65 21.53
C SER A 76 -5.55 -2.41 21.20
N LEU A 77 -4.80 -1.88 20.23
CA LEU A 77 -3.52 -2.44 19.77
C LEU A 77 -2.40 -1.77 20.57
N LEU A 78 -1.97 -2.41 21.67
CA LEU A 78 -1.15 -1.75 22.69
C LEU A 78 0.16 -1.19 22.14
N ASP A 79 0.87 -1.93 21.29
CA ASP A 79 2.16 -1.47 20.76
C ASP A 79 2.00 -0.35 19.72
N LEU A 80 0.82 -0.24 19.10
CA LEU A 80 0.52 0.81 18.11
C LEU A 80 -0.26 2.00 18.72
N GLY A 81 -0.79 1.86 19.94
CA GLY A 81 -1.45 2.92 20.69
C GLY A 81 -2.76 3.42 20.08
N PHE A 82 -3.49 2.58 19.33
CA PHE A 82 -4.78 2.97 18.77
C PHE A 82 -5.83 1.86 18.84
N GLU A 83 -7.09 2.25 18.66
CA GLU A 83 -8.25 1.36 18.69
C GLU A 83 -8.72 1.03 17.28
N LEU A 84 -8.89 -0.26 17.02
CA LEU A 84 -9.41 -0.80 15.76
C LEU A 84 -10.90 -1.12 15.92
N PRO A 85 -11.80 -0.47 15.16
CA PRO A 85 -13.22 -0.83 15.15
C PRO A 85 -13.42 -2.23 14.58
N LEU A 86 -14.25 -3.04 15.24
CA LEU A 86 -14.43 -4.46 14.94
C LEU A 86 -15.88 -4.79 14.62
N SER A 87 -16.03 -5.82 13.80
CA SER A 87 -17.25 -6.59 13.60
C SER A 87 -16.92 -8.06 13.88
N GLY A 88 -17.55 -8.64 14.91
CA GLY A 88 -17.37 -10.05 15.25
C GLY A 88 -18.01 -10.98 14.21
N THR A 89 -17.29 -12.02 13.80
CA THR A 89 -17.92 -13.21 13.19
C THR A 89 -18.22 -14.23 14.28
N ASP A 90 -17.30 -14.34 15.24
CA ASP A 90 -17.48 -14.96 16.52
C ASP A 90 -16.87 -14.05 17.61
N VAL A 91 -16.60 -14.62 18.77
CA VAL A 91 -16.13 -13.87 19.94
C VAL A 91 -14.61 -13.61 19.92
N VAL A 92 -13.85 -14.45 19.24
CA VAL A 92 -12.38 -14.39 19.17
C VAL A 92 -11.88 -13.99 17.78
N SER A 93 -12.76 -13.84 16.80
CA SER A 93 -12.40 -13.45 15.44
C SER A 93 -13.49 -12.66 14.73
N GLY A 94 -13.04 -11.90 13.74
CA GLY A 94 -13.95 -11.14 12.90
C GLY A 94 -13.23 -10.31 11.86
N TRP A 95 -13.91 -9.27 11.40
CA TRP A 95 -13.43 -8.35 10.39
C TRP A 95 -13.49 -6.91 10.88
N SER A 96 -12.82 -6.02 10.17
CA SER A 96 -12.82 -4.59 10.44
C SER A 96 -13.00 -3.82 9.14
N ASN A 97 -13.72 -2.70 9.21
CA ASN A 97 -13.71 -1.68 8.14
C ASN A 97 -12.41 -0.86 8.12
N GLY A 98 -11.51 -1.15 9.06
CA GLY A 98 -10.25 -0.47 9.23
C GLY A 98 -10.37 0.86 9.95
N THR A 99 -9.23 1.51 10.14
CA THR A 99 -9.11 2.83 10.78
C THR A 99 -7.84 3.53 10.29
N SER A 100 -7.72 4.82 10.61
CA SER A 100 -6.42 5.51 10.53
C SER A 100 -5.81 5.54 11.92
N TYR A 101 -4.49 5.47 12.00
CA TYR A 101 -3.75 5.51 13.26
C TYR A 101 -2.66 6.56 13.22
N GLY A 102 -2.13 6.87 14.40
CA GLY A 102 -1.19 7.97 14.59
C GLY A 102 -1.88 9.34 14.51
N ASP A 103 -1.08 10.38 14.37
CA ASP A 103 -1.55 11.75 14.33
C ASP A 103 -1.68 12.23 12.88
N PRO A 104 -2.90 12.54 12.38
CA PRO A 104 -3.10 13.02 11.02
C PRO A 104 -2.46 14.39 10.75
N ASP A 105 -2.20 15.16 11.81
CA ASP A 105 -1.56 16.48 11.75
C ASP A 105 -0.05 16.41 12.00
N ALA A 106 0.50 15.21 12.27
CA ALA A 106 1.94 15.03 12.41
C ALA A 106 2.68 15.43 11.13
N ALA A 107 3.85 16.04 11.32
CA ALA A 107 4.75 16.39 10.24
C ALA A 107 5.38 15.13 9.64
N LEU A 108 5.04 14.83 8.39
CA LEU A 108 5.56 13.70 7.62
C LEU A 108 6.71 14.18 6.74
N ASP A 109 7.87 13.53 6.84
CA ASP A 109 9.01 13.73 5.90
C ASP A 109 8.72 13.03 4.57
N ARG A 110 8.14 11.83 4.67
CA ARG A 110 7.80 10.98 3.53
C ARG A 110 6.62 10.10 3.87
N VAL A 111 5.86 9.74 2.85
CA VAL A 111 4.87 8.68 2.95
C VAL A 111 5.35 7.52 2.12
N VAL A 112 5.54 6.39 2.78
CA VAL A 112 5.73 5.12 2.10
C VAL A 112 4.33 4.57 1.89
N VAL A 113 3.86 4.68 0.66
CA VAL A 113 2.58 4.17 0.22
C VAL A 113 2.82 2.71 -0.13
N ALA A 114 2.62 1.90 0.89
CA ALA A 114 3.49 0.77 1.02
C ALA A 114 3.20 -0.28 -0.07
N HIS A 115 1.96 -0.44 -0.57
CA HIS A 115 1.65 -1.66 -1.34
C HIS A 115 0.63 -1.44 -2.45
N TRP A 116 1.11 -1.43 -3.70
CA TRP A 116 0.22 -1.62 -4.84
C TRP A 116 -0.08 -3.11 -5.00
N PHE A 117 -1.37 -3.44 -5.03
CA PHE A 117 -1.82 -4.81 -5.24
C PHE A 117 -2.11 -5.07 -6.70
N ASN A 118 -1.66 -6.24 -7.18
CA ASN A 118 -1.94 -6.76 -8.51
C ASN A 118 -1.60 -5.78 -9.64
N LEU A 119 -0.65 -4.87 -9.45
CA LEU A 119 -0.27 -3.90 -10.47
C LEU A 119 0.67 -4.56 -11.51
N PRO A 120 0.39 -4.43 -12.83
CA PRO A 120 1.30 -4.93 -13.86
C PRO A 120 2.61 -4.13 -13.87
N ARG A 121 3.64 -4.71 -14.49
CA ARG A 121 4.95 -4.07 -14.66
C ARG A 121 4.91 -3.12 -15.86
N TRP A 122 5.36 -1.87 -15.69
CA TRP A 122 5.74 -0.98 -16.79
C TRP A 122 7.23 -0.59 -16.70
N HIS A 123 7.78 0.01 -17.75
CA HIS A 123 9.18 0.43 -17.81
C HIS A 123 9.42 1.64 -16.90
N GLY A 124 10.37 1.47 -15.98
CA GLY A 124 10.94 2.53 -15.17
C GLY A 124 12.13 3.24 -15.82
N SER A 125 12.53 4.34 -15.21
CA SER A 125 13.70 5.15 -15.59
C SER A 125 15.03 4.59 -15.07
N ALA A 126 15.01 3.71 -14.05
CA ALA A 126 16.22 3.18 -13.43
C ALA A 126 16.15 1.67 -13.16
N HIS A 127 17.32 1.02 -13.12
CA HIS A 127 17.46 -0.39 -12.73
C HIS A 127 17.52 -0.51 -11.20
N LEU A 128 17.01 -1.61 -10.63
CA LEU A 128 17.10 -1.87 -9.19
C LEU A 128 18.04 -3.04 -8.91
N ALA A 129 18.89 -2.87 -7.91
CA ALA A 129 19.67 -3.95 -7.31
C ALA A 129 18.78 -4.76 -6.35
N ALA A 130 18.68 -6.06 -6.59
CA ALA A 130 17.91 -6.97 -5.76
C ALA A 130 18.72 -8.21 -5.41
N HIS A 131 18.18 -9.03 -4.52
CA HIS A 131 18.72 -10.35 -4.20
C HIS A 131 17.59 -11.37 -4.32
N ALA A 132 17.90 -12.54 -4.87
CA ALA A 132 17.01 -13.70 -4.82
C ALA A 132 16.92 -14.23 -3.37
N ALA A 133 15.96 -15.13 -3.12
CA ALA A 133 15.77 -15.72 -1.79
C ALA A 133 17.01 -16.49 -1.29
N ASP A 134 17.85 -16.97 -2.21
CA ASP A 134 19.12 -17.66 -1.92
C ASP A 134 20.31 -16.69 -1.75
N GLY A 135 20.06 -15.37 -1.78
CA GLY A 135 21.08 -14.33 -1.66
C GLY A 135 21.80 -14.00 -2.97
N THR A 136 21.45 -14.65 -4.09
CA THR A 136 22.08 -14.35 -5.38
C THR A 136 21.71 -12.94 -5.84
N PRO A 137 22.69 -12.08 -6.21
CA PRO A 137 22.42 -10.77 -6.76
C PRO A 137 21.54 -10.87 -8.01
N ARG A 138 20.51 -10.04 -8.09
CA ARG A 138 19.59 -9.92 -9.22
C ARG A 138 19.49 -8.45 -9.65
N LEU A 139 19.44 -8.22 -10.95
CA LEU A 139 19.13 -6.91 -11.51
C LEU A 139 17.68 -6.90 -11.96
N VAL A 140 16.92 -5.91 -11.51
CA VAL A 140 15.57 -5.64 -12.01
C VAL A 140 15.66 -4.50 -13.00
N SER A 141 15.64 -4.83 -14.29
CA SER A 141 15.83 -3.82 -15.33
C SER A 141 14.63 -2.87 -15.43
N ALA A 142 14.87 -1.55 -15.50
CA ALA A 142 13.80 -0.54 -15.58
C ALA A 142 12.73 -0.77 -14.49
N GLY A 143 13.19 -1.02 -13.26
CA GLY A 143 12.35 -1.43 -12.13
C GLY A 143 11.86 -0.27 -11.26
N ARG A 144 12.44 0.92 -11.42
CA ARG A 144 12.04 2.13 -10.71
C ARG A 144 11.49 3.17 -11.66
N SER A 145 10.29 3.65 -11.39
CA SER A 145 9.69 4.81 -12.04
C SER A 145 9.66 6.00 -11.09
N VAL A 146 10.05 7.18 -11.55
CA VAL A 146 10.07 8.42 -10.76
C VAL A 146 9.26 9.49 -11.47
N TYR A 147 8.38 10.15 -10.72
CA TYR A 147 7.47 11.17 -11.23
C TYR A 147 7.54 12.41 -10.33
N GLU A 148 7.63 13.60 -10.93
CA GLU A 148 7.69 14.87 -10.21
C GLU A 148 6.53 15.79 -10.64
N VAL A 149 5.70 16.20 -9.68
CA VAL A 149 4.47 16.98 -9.95
C VAL A 149 4.05 17.84 -8.74
N ASP A 150 3.72 19.12 -8.97
CA ASP A 150 3.19 20.06 -7.95
C ASP A 150 3.97 20.07 -6.62
N GLY A 151 5.30 20.05 -6.72
CA GLY A 151 6.17 20.02 -5.54
C GLY A 151 6.29 18.66 -4.86
N TRP A 152 5.76 17.59 -5.46
CA TRP A 152 5.86 16.21 -5.00
C TRP A 152 6.79 15.39 -5.90
N ARG A 153 7.47 14.43 -5.29
CA ARG A 153 8.17 13.32 -5.94
C ARG A 153 7.47 12.03 -5.56
N ILE A 154 7.12 11.23 -6.57
CA ILE A 154 6.50 9.92 -6.44
C ILE A 154 7.45 8.90 -7.04
N THR A 155 7.96 7.99 -6.22
CA THR A 155 8.86 6.91 -6.64
C THR A 155 8.11 5.59 -6.53
N LEU A 156 8.16 4.75 -7.55
CA LEU A 156 7.55 3.43 -7.56
C LEU A 156 8.58 2.38 -7.93
N ASP A 157 8.75 1.40 -7.05
CA ASP A 157 9.66 0.27 -7.25
C ASP A 157 8.88 -1.03 -7.40
N ILE A 158 9.21 -1.78 -8.43
CA ILE A 158 8.67 -3.12 -8.64
C ILE A 158 9.33 -4.15 -7.72
N ARG A 159 8.56 -5.15 -7.28
CA ARG A 159 9.12 -6.29 -6.54
C ARG A 159 10.11 -7.11 -7.40
N PRO A 160 11.19 -7.67 -6.82
CA PRO A 160 12.23 -8.38 -7.58
C PRO A 160 11.78 -9.62 -8.37
N ASP A 161 10.77 -10.32 -7.86
CA ASP A 161 10.22 -11.58 -8.38
C ASP A 161 8.85 -11.38 -9.06
N HIS A 162 8.56 -10.15 -9.50
CA HIS A 162 7.25 -9.76 -10.05
C HIS A 162 6.75 -10.70 -11.15
N GLU A 163 7.61 -11.04 -12.11
CA GLU A 163 7.21 -11.88 -13.26
C GLU A 163 6.63 -13.23 -12.83
N VAL A 164 7.25 -13.87 -11.85
CA VAL A 164 6.84 -15.17 -11.31
C VAL A 164 5.49 -15.02 -10.60
N VAL A 165 5.46 -14.12 -9.63
CA VAL A 165 4.30 -13.91 -8.76
C VAL A 165 3.08 -13.41 -9.53
N PHE A 166 3.28 -12.51 -10.50
CA PHE A 166 2.21 -11.96 -11.31
C PHE A 166 1.66 -12.99 -12.30
N SER A 167 2.47 -13.96 -12.74
CA SER A 167 1.99 -15.11 -13.51
C SER A 167 0.98 -15.94 -12.70
N ASP A 168 1.30 -16.24 -11.45
CA ASP A 168 0.46 -17.05 -10.56
C ASP A 168 -0.88 -16.35 -10.26
N VAL A 169 -0.83 -15.04 -9.97
CA VAL A 169 -2.04 -14.26 -9.68
C VAL A 169 -2.94 -14.04 -10.91
N ARG A 170 -2.42 -14.16 -12.14
CA ARG A 170 -3.29 -14.17 -13.33
C ARG A 170 -4.10 -15.46 -13.46
N GLN A 171 -3.64 -16.55 -12.84
CA GLN A 171 -4.30 -17.85 -12.87
C GLN A 171 -5.26 -18.04 -11.68
N ALA A 172 -4.96 -17.39 -10.56
CA ALA A 172 -5.71 -17.46 -9.30
C ALA A 172 -6.57 -16.20 -9.04
N ASP A 173 -7.64 -16.33 -8.27
CA ASP A 173 -8.51 -15.20 -7.88
C ASP A 173 -8.04 -14.61 -6.54
N VAL A 174 -6.80 -14.08 -6.53
CA VAL A 174 -6.09 -13.68 -5.31
C VAL A 174 -5.41 -12.32 -5.47
N TYR A 175 -4.87 -11.82 -4.35
CA TYR A 175 -4.21 -10.53 -4.26
C TYR A 175 -2.76 -10.70 -3.85
N VAL A 176 -1.89 -9.90 -4.45
CA VAL A 176 -0.48 -9.85 -4.09
C VAL A 176 0.07 -8.45 -4.24
N MET A 177 0.96 -8.09 -3.32
CA MET A 177 1.75 -6.87 -3.40
C MET A 177 2.74 -6.98 -4.57
N THR A 178 2.74 -5.98 -5.45
CA THR A 178 3.59 -5.97 -6.66
C THR A 178 4.56 -4.80 -6.72
N HIS A 179 4.24 -3.66 -6.10
CA HIS A 179 5.11 -2.49 -6.07
C HIS A 179 5.09 -1.80 -4.71
N VAL A 180 6.18 -1.10 -4.40
CA VAL A 180 6.35 -0.21 -3.25
C VAL A 180 6.42 1.21 -3.78
N MET A 181 5.62 2.11 -3.21
CA MET A 181 5.60 3.51 -3.63
C MET A 181 6.04 4.42 -2.48
N GLU A 182 6.72 5.49 -2.82
CA GLU A 182 7.11 6.55 -1.90
C GLU A 182 6.68 7.90 -2.45
N VAL A 183 6.11 8.75 -1.59
CA VAL A 183 5.71 10.12 -1.89
C VAL A 183 6.43 11.07 -0.94
N ARG A 184 7.14 12.06 -1.49
CA ARG A 184 7.85 13.11 -0.73
C ARG A 184 7.64 14.48 -1.34
N ARG A 185 7.91 15.54 -0.58
CA ARG A 185 8.03 16.89 -1.15
C ARG A 185 9.40 17.08 -1.80
N LEU A 186 9.43 17.72 -2.97
CA LEU A 186 10.66 17.99 -3.74
C LEU A 186 11.63 18.94 -3.02
N ASN A 187 11.09 19.88 -2.26
CA ASN A 187 11.85 20.83 -1.46
C ASN A 187 12.31 20.26 -0.10
N GLY A 188 11.97 18.99 0.22
CA GLY A 188 12.29 18.36 1.49
C GLY A 188 11.49 18.89 2.69
N THR A 189 10.42 19.67 2.49
CA THR A 189 9.57 20.11 3.59
C THR A 189 8.63 19.00 4.03
N THR A 190 8.28 19.00 5.30
CA THR A 190 7.26 18.09 5.82
C THR A 190 5.86 18.45 5.33
N PHE A 191 4.94 17.50 5.40
CA PHE A 191 3.52 17.64 5.03
C PHE A 191 2.64 16.78 5.93
N THR A 192 1.32 16.94 5.90
CA THR A 192 0.38 16.15 6.73
C THR A 192 -0.31 15.03 5.96
N ALA A 193 -0.99 14.13 6.68
CA ALA A 193 -1.82 13.09 6.07
C ALA A 193 -2.93 13.68 5.19
N ALA A 194 -3.46 14.85 5.56
CA ALA A 194 -4.48 15.54 4.78
C ALA A 194 -3.93 16.04 3.43
N GLU A 195 -2.67 16.45 3.37
CA GLU A 195 -2.03 16.94 2.13
C GLU A 195 -1.71 15.82 1.14
N VAL A 196 -1.35 14.62 1.62
CA VAL A 196 -1.00 13.48 0.76
C VAL A 196 -2.21 12.66 0.32
N THR A 197 -3.32 12.70 1.08
CA THR A 197 -4.54 11.93 0.78
C THR A 197 -5.09 12.21 -0.65
N PRO A 198 -5.13 13.46 -1.15
CA PRO A 198 -5.50 13.73 -2.54
C PRO A 198 -4.57 13.07 -3.57
N VAL A 199 -3.27 12.97 -3.28
CA VAL A 199 -2.27 12.30 -4.13
C VAL A 199 -2.61 10.81 -4.25
N LEU A 200 -2.80 10.16 -3.10
CA LEU A 200 -3.17 8.75 -3.00
C LEU A 200 -4.49 8.42 -3.72
N SER A 201 -5.49 9.27 -3.52
CA SER A 201 -6.82 9.10 -4.12
C SER A 201 -6.76 9.22 -5.64
N THR A 202 -5.98 10.18 -6.14
CA THR A 202 -5.80 10.41 -7.58
C THR A 202 -5.04 9.26 -8.23
N LEU A 203 -4.02 8.75 -7.55
CA LEU A 203 -3.29 7.55 -7.95
C LEU A 203 -4.22 6.34 -8.04
N HIS A 204 -5.00 6.08 -7.00
CA HIS A 204 -5.98 4.98 -6.96
C HIS A 204 -6.93 5.05 -8.17
N VAL A 205 -7.61 6.17 -8.34
CA VAL A 205 -8.60 6.35 -9.40
C VAL A 205 -7.96 6.33 -10.79
N GLY A 206 -6.86 7.05 -10.97
CA GLY A 206 -6.17 7.17 -12.26
C GLY A 206 -5.64 5.83 -12.76
N LEU A 207 -4.95 5.08 -11.90
CA LEU A 207 -4.44 3.76 -12.26
C LEU A 207 -5.58 2.75 -12.46
N SER A 208 -6.63 2.81 -11.65
CA SER A 208 -7.80 1.94 -11.84
C SER A 208 -8.48 2.19 -13.18
N PHE A 209 -8.59 3.45 -13.57
CA PHE A 209 -9.14 3.84 -14.86
C PHE A 209 -8.28 3.32 -16.02
N ALA A 210 -6.96 3.56 -16.00
CA ALA A 210 -6.05 3.10 -17.06
C ALA A 210 -6.12 1.58 -17.25
N LEU A 211 -6.11 0.85 -16.15
CA LEU A 211 -6.11 -0.62 -16.18
C LEU A 211 -7.49 -1.23 -16.46
N GLY A 212 -8.55 -0.42 -16.48
CA GLY A 212 -9.93 -0.90 -16.68
C GLY A 212 -10.41 -1.85 -15.57
N ARG A 213 -9.84 -1.72 -14.38
CA ARG A 213 -10.15 -2.48 -13.15
C ARG A 213 -9.60 -1.76 -11.93
N TRP A 214 -10.14 -2.03 -10.75
CA TRP A 214 -9.67 -1.40 -9.52
C TRP A 214 -8.29 -1.91 -9.09
N VAL A 215 -7.36 -0.98 -8.86
CA VAL A 215 -6.07 -1.23 -8.23
C VAL A 215 -5.84 -0.21 -7.14
N ALA A 216 -5.27 -0.59 -6.00
CA ALA A 216 -5.21 0.31 -4.85
C ALA A 216 -3.78 0.50 -4.31
N PRO A 217 -3.41 1.73 -3.94
CA PRO A 217 -2.29 2.00 -3.04
C PRO A 217 -2.72 1.68 -1.60
N ALA A 218 -2.66 0.40 -1.23
CA ALA A 218 -3.16 -0.04 0.06
C ALA A 218 -2.13 0.20 1.18
N LEU A 219 -2.65 0.31 2.39
CA LEU A 219 -1.88 0.38 3.64
C LEU A 219 -0.81 1.50 3.66
N PRO A 220 -1.15 2.78 3.34
CA PRO A 220 -0.17 3.85 3.38
C PRO A 220 0.32 4.11 4.81
N VAL A 221 1.61 4.43 4.93
CA VAL A 221 2.27 4.76 6.20
C VAL A 221 3.12 6.02 6.04
N GLY A 222 2.87 7.02 6.88
CA GLY A 222 3.62 8.27 6.97
C GLY A 222 4.77 8.16 7.98
N LEU A 223 5.96 8.52 7.52
CA LEU A 223 7.19 8.48 8.30
C LEU A 223 7.69 9.90 8.61
N ASN A 224 8.24 10.08 9.81
CA ASN A 224 8.99 11.29 10.16
C ASN A 224 10.44 11.25 9.64
N ASP A 225 11.22 12.29 9.95
CA ASP A 225 12.64 12.42 9.62
C ASP A 225 13.52 11.31 10.22
N GLN A 226 13.07 10.70 11.32
CA GLN A 226 13.70 9.56 11.99
C GLN A 226 13.25 8.20 11.43
N ALA A 227 12.51 8.18 10.32
CA ALA A 227 11.95 6.97 9.70
C ALA A 227 10.96 6.20 10.59
N GLN A 228 10.37 6.85 11.59
CA GLN A 228 9.34 6.26 12.45
C GLN A 228 7.96 6.49 11.86
N ALA A 229 7.11 5.46 11.92
CA ALA A 229 5.70 5.58 11.53
C ALA A 229 4.95 6.46 12.53
N VAL A 230 4.45 7.60 12.05
CA VAL A 230 3.69 8.58 12.84
C VAL A 230 2.24 8.72 12.37
N TRP A 231 1.94 8.16 11.20
CA TRP A 231 0.59 8.07 10.65
C TRP A 231 0.47 6.80 9.80
N GLY A 232 -0.72 6.20 9.74
CA GLY A 232 -1.03 5.22 8.71
C GLY A 232 -2.50 4.94 8.59
N GLN A 233 -2.87 4.20 7.55
CA GLN A 233 -4.27 3.86 7.29
C GLN A 233 -4.42 2.39 6.94
N TRP A 234 -5.24 1.70 7.72
CA TRP A 234 -5.70 0.37 7.42
C TRP A 234 -7.13 0.48 6.94
N ARG A 235 -7.40 0.11 5.69
CA ARG A 235 -8.76 0.04 5.14
C ARG A 235 -8.86 -1.08 4.12
N PRO A 236 -9.98 -1.82 4.06
CA PRO A 236 -10.30 -2.65 2.91
C PRO A 236 -10.34 -1.76 1.68
N MET A 237 -9.47 -2.03 0.71
CA MET A 237 -9.42 -1.24 -0.52
C MET A 237 -10.28 -1.86 -1.60
N LEU A 238 -10.92 -1.00 -2.40
CA LEU A 238 -11.52 -1.41 -3.66
C LEU A 238 -10.38 -1.79 -4.63
N CYS A 239 -10.17 -3.10 -4.77
CA CYS A 239 -9.14 -3.70 -5.62
C CYS A 239 -9.71 -4.97 -6.26
N ASP A 240 -9.51 -5.12 -7.55
CA ASP A 240 -9.92 -6.29 -8.30
C ASP A 240 -8.77 -7.32 -8.40
N PRO A 241 -9.07 -8.62 -8.47
CA PRO A 241 -8.09 -9.65 -8.79
C PRO A 241 -7.41 -9.38 -10.15
N ALA A 242 -6.23 -9.95 -10.38
CA ALA A 242 -5.57 -9.83 -11.70
C ALA A 242 -6.18 -10.74 -12.77
N ARG A 243 -7.07 -11.66 -12.37
CA ARG A 243 -7.65 -12.70 -13.21
C ARG A 243 -8.69 -12.10 -14.15
N ARG A 244 -8.31 -11.97 -15.41
CA ARG A 244 -8.99 -11.23 -16.48
C ARG A 244 -8.83 -9.72 -16.31
N ILE A 245 -7.76 -9.23 -16.93
CA ILE A 245 -7.80 -7.94 -17.60
C ILE A 245 -9.15 -7.93 -18.34
N SER A 246 -10.04 -6.99 -18.04
CA SER A 246 -11.06 -6.64 -19.03
C SER A 246 -10.31 -6.38 -20.35
N SER A 247 -10.96 -6.34 -21.50
CA SER A 247 -10.34 -5.69 -22.65
C SER A 247 -10.13 -4.21 -22.26
N GLY A 248 -9.09 -3.95 -21.48
CA GLY A 248 -8.87 -2.70 -20.77
C GLY A 248 -8.75 -1.61 -21.81
N TRP A 249 -9.26 -0.42 -21.49
CA TRP A 249 -9.15 0.69 -22.42
C TRP A 249 -7.66 1.04 -22.65
N TRP A 250 -6.78 0.80 -21.67
CA TRP A 250 -5.39 1.26 -21.69
C TRP A 250 -4.39 0.39 -20.89
N TYR A 251 -4.15 -0.90 -21.23
CA TYR A 251 -2.84 -1.54 -20.97
C TYR A 251 -2.62 -2.90 -21.68
N PRO A 252 -1.84 -2.92 -22.77
CA PRO A 252 -1.11 -4.11 -23.21
C PRO A 252 0.40 -3.82 -23.10
N GLU A 253 0.93 -4.11 -21.91
CA GLU A 253 2.36 -4.35 -21.60
C GLU A 253 3.38 -3.24 -21.78
N ASP A 254 2.99 -2.02 -22.16
CA ASP A 254 3.52 -0.77 -21.61
C ASP A 254 3.26 0.45 -22.51
N GLN A 255 2.06 1.06 -22.45
CA GLN A 255 1.72 2.13 -23.40
C GLN A 255 2.12 3.53 -22.91
N GLU A 256 3.44 3.73 -23.03
CA GLU A 256 4.34 4.79 -22.51
C GLU A 256 4.09 5.08 -21.02
N SER A 257 4.45 4.06 -20.23
CA SER A 257 4.80 3.98 -18.81
C SER A 257 4.12 4.86 -17.75
N LEU A 258 2.93 4.50 -17.28
CA LEU A 258 1.76 4.26 -18.11
C LEU A 258 0.98 5.56 -18.15
N ALA A 259 0.92 6.12 -19.35
CA ALA A 259 0.64 7.51 -19.65
C ALA A 259 1.63 8.47 -18.95
N ASP A 260 2.93 8.21 -18.97
CA ASP A 260 3.96 8.81 -18.10
C ASP A 260 3.42 9.14 -16.71
N LEU A 261 2.96 8.04 -16.12
CA LEU A 261 2.07 7.85 -15.00
C LEU A 261 1.09 8.98 -14.77
N LEU A 262 0.10 8.88 -15.64
CA LEU A 262 -0.93 9.84 -15.98
C LEU A 262 -0.44 11.28 -15.82
N ALA A 263 0.69 11.50 -16.53
CA ALA A 263 1.55 12.66 -16.78
C ALA A 263 0.88 13.99 -16.55
N CYS A 264 0.91 14.42 -15.31
CA CYS A 264 1.45 13.67 -14.17
C CYS A 264 0.49 13.92 -13.05
N LEU A 265 -0.10 12.80 -12.63
CA LEU A 265 -1.37 12.60 -11.94
C LEU A 265 -2.35 13.77 -12.10
N LEU A 266 -2.79 13.78 -13.36
CA LEU A 266 -3.37 14.84 -14.15
C LEU A 266 -4.27 15.89 -13.46
N PRO A 267 -4.07 17.09 -13.99
CA PRO A 267 -3.63 18.35 -13.36
C PRO A 267 -3.59 18.34 -11.83
N ALA A 268 -2.65 17.59 -11.27
CA ALA A 268 -2.32 17.49 -9.85
C ALA A 268 -3.58 17.44 -8.96
N PHE A 269 -4.28 16.31 -9.09
CA PHE A 269 -5.35 15.87 -8.18
C PHE A 269 -6.81 16.25 -8.53
N GLY A 270 -7.09 16.56 -9.80
CA GLY A 270 -8.30 16.12 -10.52
C GLY A 270 -9.69 16.69 -10.17
N GLY A 271 -9.84 17.51 -9.13
CA GLY A 271 -11.10 18.21 -8.86
C GLY A 271 -11.13 18.98 -7.55
N ARG A 272 -10.77 20.27 -7.58
CA ARG A 272 -11.18 21.29 -6.57
C ARG A 272 -12.70 21.47 -6.60
N ARG A 273 -13.49 20.45 -6.27
CA ARG A 273 -14.97 20.53 -6.34
C ARG A 273 -15.52 21.24 -5.10
N ARG A 274 -15.18 22.53 -4.96
CA ARG A 274 -16.01 23.68 -4.48
C ARG A 274 -15.15 24.82 -3.89
N ARG A 275 -15.04 25.90 -4.67
CA ARG A 275 -14.97 27.31 -4.21
C ARG A 275 -13.64 27.84 -3.63
N ARG A 276 -13.11 28.89 -4.26
CA ARG A 276 -13.15 30.20 -3.60
C ARG A 276 -14.25 31.00 -4.30
N HIS A 277 -15.28 31.33 -3.53
CA HIS A 277 -16.31 32.25 -3.97
C HIS A 277 -15.65 33.55 -4.42
N THR A 278 -16.02 33.98 -5.61
CA THR A 278 -15.94 35.37 -6.05
C THR A 278 -16.65 36.27 -5.05
N SER A 279 -15.96 37.27 -4.51
CA SER A 279 -16.48 38.60 -4.13
C SER A 279 -15.25 39.51 -3.98
N PRO A 280 -15.31 40.77 -4.41
CA PRO A 280 -16.19 41.78 -3.81
C PRO A 280 -17.53 41.96 -4.53
#